data_AF-A0A1V8U1M6-F1
#
_entry.id   AF-A0A1V8U1M6-F1
#
_cell.length_a   1.000
_cell.length_b   1.000
_cell.length_c   1.000
_cell.angle_alpha   90.00
_cell.angle_beta   90.00
_cell.angle_gamma   90.00
#
_symmetry.space_group_name_H-M   'P 1'
#
loop_
_entity.id
_entity.type
_entity.pdbx_description
1 polymer ?
#
loop_
_entity_poly.entity_id
_entity_poly.type
_entity_poly.pdbx_seq_one_letter_code
_entity_poly.pdbx_strand_id
1 'polypeptide(L)'
;MASFDRDIVFAEAIMNHGFPPFKLLPWLILCCLNAFSSAARSKNCIGEPGAVPGIPSGFTLGGQGSGNRVVFPDASGTVFYGSRTGLFHIPKNYNQSIARGLIISFHDRGESGMQQEALSKLSDPAINPDMLVIYPDGIENEWQGDPAATTDDLTLAVNAITYAKSNFCIDTERIYATGMGNGGGFVNNILACDPASKQLAAVAGVSGAYYSQKYTGTSCTGDTAPIYCNPGRRSLPILDFHGTNDALAPYGGGLMRSECMPSLQRFIANWAGWNFASGTIQLSSLFNGSVT
;
A
#
# COMPACT_ATOMS: atom_id res chain seq x y z
N MET A 1 17.51 10.18 14.36
CA MET A 1 16.04 10.13 14.22
C MET A 1 15.59 11.44 13.63
N ALA A 2 15.24 11.47 12.35
CA ALA A 2 14.53 12.62 11.80
C ALA A 2 13.12 12.60 12.39
N SER A 3 12.69 13.68 13.05
CA SER A 3 11.28 13.84 13.37
C SER A 3 10.56 14.17 12.08
N PHE A 4 9.76 13.23 11.57
CA PHE A 4 8.85 13.52 10.47
C PHE A 4 7.78 14.48 11.01
N ASP A 5 7.78 15.69 10.47
CA ASP A 5 6.82 16.72 10.86
C ASP A 5 5.40 16.30 10.42
N ARG A 6 4.40 16.62 11.23
CA ARG A 6 3.00 16.16 11.01
C ARG A 6 2.34 16.77 9.77
N ASP A 7 3.02 17.75 9.16
CA ASP A 7 2.64 18.44 7.94
C ASP A 7 3.36 17.91 6.69
N ILE A 8 4.22 16.89 6.82
CA ILE A 8 4.82 16.22 5.67
C ILE A 8 3.74 15.35 5.05
N VAL A 9 3.31 15.65 3.82
CA VAL A 9 2.29 14.87 3.09
C VAL A 9 2.89 14.09 1.90
N PHE A 10 4.22 14.00 1.88
CA PHE A 10 4.98 13.38 0.82
C PHE A 10 6.42 13.12 1.29
N ALA A 11 6.95 11.94 0.99
CA ALA A 11 8.39 11.70 0.96
C ALA A 11 8.72 10.83 -0.25
N GLU A 12 9.72 11.27 -1.02
CA GLU A 12 10.43 10.43 -1.97
C GLU A 12 11.70 9.97 -1.24
N ALA A 13 12.10 8.74 -1.51
CA ALA A 13 13.37 8.25 -1.05
C ALA A 13 14.07 7.53 -2.18
N ILE A 14 14.92 8.29 -2.85
CA ILE A 14 15.78 7.86 -3.93
C ILE A 14 16.93 7.00 -3.37
N MET A 15 17.33 5.92 -4.05
CA MET A 15 18.57 5.20 -3.72
C MET A 15 19.47 5.08 -4.94
N ASN A 16 20.77 5.39 -4.77
CA ASN A 16 21.80 5.32 -5.81
C ASN A 16 22.26 3.88 -6.18
N HIS A 17 21.58 2.85 -5.66
CA HIS A 17 21.86 1.45 -5.95
C HIS A 17 20.61 0.78 -6.56
N GLY A 18 20.81 -0.23 -7.42
CA GLY A 18 19.70 -1.04 -7.95
C GLY A 18 19.04 -1.84 -6.82
N PHE A 19 17.70 -1.81 -6.77
CA PHE A 19 16.81 -2.28 -5.70
C PHE A 19 17.16 -1.78 -4.27
N PRO A 20 16.16 -1.45 -3.42
CA PRO A 20 16.42 -1.12 -2.02
C PRO A 20 17.21 -2.25 -1.33
N PRO A 21 18.20 -1.97 -0.45
CA PRO A 21 18.70 -3.01 0.44
C PRO A 21 17.54 -3.46 1.34
N PHE A 22 17.02 -4.67 1.05
CA PHE A 22 15.82 -5.28 1.63
C PHE A 22 15.70 -5.22 3.17
N LYS A 23 16.81 -4.98 3.88
CA LYS A 23 16.85 -4.93 5.36
C LYS A 23 16.24 -3.67 5.98
N LEU A 24 16.21 -2.54 5.27
CA LEU A 24 15.68 -1.27 5.80
C LEU A 24 14.24 -0.97 5.35
N LEU A 25 13.80 -1.63 4.28
CA LEU A 25 12.50 -1.42 3.67
C LEU A 25 11.30 -1.61 4.63
N PRO A 26 11.28 -2.63 5.52
CA PRO A 26 10.18 -2.82 6.47
C PRO A 26 10.01 -1.68 7.48
N TRP A 27 11.14 -1.20 8.02
CA TRP A 27 11.17 -0.13 9.01
C TRP A 27 10.72 1.19 8.41
N LEU A 28 11.12 1.47 7.17
CA LEU A 28 10.75 2.70 6.47
C LEU A 28 9.25 2.73 6.14
N ILE A 29 8.69 1.63 5.60
CA ILE A 29 7.25 1.51 5.36
C ILE A 29 6.49 1.77 6.66
N LEU A 30 6.83 1.07 7.75
CA LEU A 30 6.04 1.19 8.98
C LEU A 30 6.25 2.52 9.73
N CYS A 31 7.47 3.04 9.78
CA CYS A 31 7.75 4.34 10.40
C CYS A 31 6.95 5.45 9.70
N CYS A 32 6.86 5.41 8.37
CA CYS A 32 6.11 6.41 7.63
C CYS A 32 4.60 6.22 7.78
N LEU A 33 4.07 4.99 7.69
CA LEU A 33 2.64 4.73 7.94
C LEU A 33 2.21 5.21 9.33
N ASN A 34 3.06 5.02 10.35
CA ASN A 34 2.80 5.54 11.70
C ASN A 34 3.05 7.05 11.84
N ALA A 35 3.95 7.66 11.06
CA ALA A 35 4.17 9.11 11.08
C ALA A 35 2.94 9.89 10.61
N PHE A 36 2.11 9.29 9.74
CA PHE A 36 0.81 9.84 9.31
C PHE A 36 -0.35 9.50 10.27
N SER A 37 -0.11 8.67 11.29
CA SER A 37 -1.07 8.50 12.38
C SER A 37 -1.07 9.77 13.23
N SER A 38 -2.21 10.45 13.38
CA SER A 38 -2.40 11.26 14.59
C SER A 38 -2.12 10.35 15.80
N ALA A 39 -1.66 10.90 16.93
CA ALA A 39 -1.51 10.13 18.16
C ALA A 39 -2.90 9.63 18.60
N ALA A 40 -3.36 8.55 17.97
CA ALA A 40 -4.69 8.01 18.13
C ALA A 40 -4.71 7.37 19.50
N ARG A 41 -5.37 8.07 20.43
CA ARG A 41 -5.76 7.52 21.71
C ARG A 41 -6.49 6.21 21.42
N SER A 42 -6.11 5.12 22.08
CA SER A 42 -6.70 3.79 21.85
C SER A 42 -8.23 3.90 21.85
N LYS A 43 -8.86 3.76 20.69
CA LYS A 43 -10.32 3.74 20.60
C LYS A 43 -10.79 2.40 21.15
N ASN A 44 -11.74 2.45 22.09
CA ASN A 44 -12.34 1.24 22.63
C ASN A 44 -13.47 0.81 21.68
N CYS A 45 -13.49 -0.45 21.25
CA CYS A 45 -14.56 -0.97 20.39
C CYS A 45 -15.69 -1.64 21.16
N ILE A 46 -15.60 -1.75 22.50
CA ILE A 46 -16.69 -2.36 23.28
C ILE A 46 -17.96 -1.52 23.08
N GLY A 47 -18.96 -2.10 22.41
CA GLY A 47 -20.26 -1.47 22.12
C GLY A 47 -20.40 -0.89 20.70
N GLU A 48 -19.35 -0.91 19.88
CA GLU A 48 -19.41 -0.46 18.49
C GLU A 48 -19.96 -1.55 17.54
N PRO A 49 -20.71 -1.19 16.48
CA PRO A 49 -21.17 -2.15 15.47
C PRO A 49 -19.99 -2.87 14.80
N GLY A 50 -19.96 -4.21 14.87
CA GLY A 50 -18.89 -5.05 14.30
C GLY A 50 -17.83 -5.52 15.31
N ALA A 51 -17.91 -5.09 16.58
CA ALA A 51 -17.05 -5.64 17.64
C ALA A 51 -17.38 -7.12 17.90
N VAL A 52 -16.54 -8.02 17.38
CA VAL A 52 -16.70 -9.46 17.60
C VAL A 52 -16.15 -9.84 18.98
N PRO A 53 -16.92 -10.56 19.81
CA PRO A 53 -16.47 -11.01 21.13
C PRO A 53 -15.53 -12.21 20.98
N GLY A 54 -14.30 -11.97 20.52
CA GLY A 54 -13.29 -13.02 20.38
C GLY A 54 -12.36 -12.78 19.22
N ILE A 55 -11.23 -13.48 19.22
CA ILE A 55 -10.57 -13.85 17.97
C ILE A 55 -11.50 -14.85 17.27
N PRO A 56 -11.85 -14.65 15.98
CA PRO A 56 -12.73 -15.58 15.28
C PRO A 56 -12.17 -17.02 15.31
N SER A 57 -13.05 -18.01 15.47
CA SER A 57 -12.65 -19.42 15.54
C SER A 57 -11.82 -19.82 14.32
N GLY A 58 -10.71 -20.54 14.54
CA GLY A 58 -9.79 -20.96 13.48
C GLY A 58 -8.67 -19.97 13.17
N PHE A 59 -8.68 -18.77 13.75
CA PHE A 59 -7.56 -17.83 13.64
C PHE A 59 -6.52 -18.04 14.74
N THR A 60 -5.26 -17.91 14.35
CA THR A 60 -4.09 -17.94 15.22
C THR A 60 -3.46 -16.56 15.30
N LEU A 61 -3.02 -16.20 16.51
CA LEU A 61 -2.16 -15.05 16.73
C LEU A 61 -0.71 -15.46 16.50
N GLY A 62 0.11 -14.58 15.95
CA GLY A 62 1.51 -14.96 15.76
C GLY A 62 2.35 -13.94 15.02
N GLY A 63 3.51 -14.39 14.56
CA GLY A 63 4.42 -13.60 13.73
C GLY A 63 4.36 -14.05 12.27
N GLN A 64 5.39 -13.71 11.50
CA GLN A 64 5.58 -14.25 10.14
C GLN A 64 5.41 -15.78 10.11
N GLY A 65 4.69 -16.30 9.12
CA GLY A 65 4.41 -17.74 8.98
C GLY A 65 3.29 -18.26 9.89
N SER A 66 2.71 -17.42 10.74
CA SER A 66 1.45 -17.69 11.46
C SER A 66 0.25 -17.00 10.80
N GLY A 67 0.40 -16.54 9.55
CA GLY A 67 -0.67 -15.88 8.80
C GLY A 67 -1.86 -16.82 8.60
N ASN A 68 -3.06 -16.33 8.88
CA ASN A 68 -4.28 -17.10 8.71
C ASN A 68 -4.71 -17.04 7.27
N ARG A 69 -4.93 -18.19 6.63
CA ARG A 69 -5.42 -18.18 5.25
C ARG A 69 -6.89 -17.79 5.23
N VAL A 70 -7.19 -16.72 4.51
CA VAL A 70 -8.54 -16.17 4.40
C VAL A 70 -8.98 -16.16 2.94
N VAL A 71 -10.29 -16.27 2.73
CA VAL A 71 -10.93 -16.04 1.45
C VAL A 71 -11.74 -14.76 1.59
N PHE A 72 -11.46 -13.77 0.74
CA PHE A 72 -12.19 -12.52 0.78
C PHE A 72 -13.55 -12.70 0.11
N PRO A 73 -14.65 -12.41 0.81
CA PRO A 73 -15.97 -12.47 0.21
C PRO A 73 -16.11 -11.40 -0.89
N ASP A 74 -17.06 -11.61 -1.80
CA ASP A 74 -17.50 -10.56 -2.70
C ASP A 74 -18.29 -9.45 -1.98
N ALA A 75 -18.76 -8.45 -2.73
CA ALA A 75 -19.52 -7.33 -2.18
C ALA A 75 -20.85 -7.75 -1.50
N SER A 76 -21.36 -8.97 -1.76
CA SER A 76 -22.55 -9.53 -1.12
C SER A 76 -22.24 -10.31 0.16
N GLY A 77 -20.97 -10.43 0.53
CA GLY A 77 -20.52 -11.27 1.64
C GLY A 77 -20.37 -12.75 1.26
N THR A 78 -20.49 -13.09 -0.02
CA THR A 78 -20.50 -14.48 -0.49
C THR A 78 -19.09 -14.92 -0.86
N VAL A 79 -18.71 -16.13 -0.44
CA VAL A 79 -17.48 -16.82 -0.87
C VAL A 79 -17.86 -17.90 -1.87
N PHE A 80 -17.23 -17.92 -3.04
CA PHE A 80 -17.49 -18.87 -4.13
C PHE A 80 -16.19 -19.40 -4.75
N TYR A 81 -16.29 -20.37 -5.66
CA TYR A 81 -15.13 -20.91 -6.36
C TYR A 81 -14.49 -19.85 -7.28
N GLY A 82 -13.25 -19.46 -7.01
CA GLY A 82 -12.58 -18.34 -7.67
C GLY A 82 -12.53 -17.05 -6.85
N SER A 83 -13.07 -17.03 -5.63
CA SER A 83 -12.87 -15.93 -4.69
C SER A 83 -11.38 -15.76 -4.35
N ARG A 84 -10.97 -14.50 -4.15
CA ARG A 84 -9.58 -14.12 -3.87
C ARG A 84 -9.16 -14.61 -2.49
N THR A 85 -7.94 -15.14 -2.40
CA THR A 85 -7.35 -15.61 -1.14
C THR A 85 -6.27 -14.66 -0.64
N GLY A 86 -5.84 -14.85 0.60
CA GLY A 86 -4.67 -14.16 1.13
C GLY A 86 -4.28 -14.65 2.52
N LEU A 87 -3.24 -14.03 3.08
CA LEU A 87 -2.86 -14.20 4.47
C LEU A 87 -3.37 -13.03 5.31
N PHE A 88 -3.83 -13.34 6.51
CA PHE A 88 -4.29 -12.38 7.49
C PHE A 88 -3.47 -12.54 8.78
N HIS A 89 -2.60 -11.57 9.03
CA HIS A 89 -1.78 -11.49 10.23
C HIS A 89 -2.51 -10.79 11.37
N ILE A 90 -2.53 -11.44 12.53
CA ILE A 90 -3.03 -10.89 13.78
C ILE A 90 -1.88 -10.85 14.80
N PRO A 91 -1.52 -9.66 15.31
CA PRO A 91 -0.45 -9.52 16.29
C PRO A 91 -0.68 -10.33 17.56
N LYS A 92 0.41 -10.81 18.17
CA LYS A 92 0.36 -11.58 19.44
C LYS A 92 -0.31 -10.83 20.60
N ASN A 93 -0.26 -9.50 20.59
CA ASN A 93 -0.86 -8.64 21.61
C ASN A 93 -2.26 -8.14 21.23
N TYR A 94 -2.90 -8.73 20.21
CA TYR A 94 -4.23 -8.35 19.79
C TYR A 94 -5.21 -8.46 20.96
N ASN A 95 -5.98 -7.39 21.15
CA ASN A 95 -7.03 -7.30 22.15
C ASN A 95 -8.27 -6.76 21.44
N GLN A 96 -9.34 -7.56 21.44
CA GLN A 96 -10.59 -7.23 20.75
C GLN A 96 -11.28 -5.95 21.26
N SER A 97 -10.91 -5.47 22.44
CA SER A 97 -11.44 -4.23 23.01
C SER A 97 -10.68 -2.98 22.53
N ILE A 98 -9.53 -3.13 21.87
CA ILE A 98 -8.66 -2.02 21.47
C ILE A 98 -8.60 -1.95 19.95
N ALA A 99 -9.06 -0.83 19.38
CA ALA A 99 -9.02 -0.59 17.94
C ALA A 99 -7.59 -0.63 17.43
N ARG A 100 -7.35 -1.46 16.41
CA ARG A 100 -6.04 -1.63 15.77
C ARG A 100 -6.07 -1.06 14.36
N GLY A 101 -4.94 -0.53 13.93
CA GLY A 101 -4.75 -0.17 12.52
C GLY A 101 -4.71 -1.40 11.63
N LEU A 102 -4.94 -1.19 10.34
CA LEU A 102 -4.93 -2.21 9.30
C LEU A 102 -3.94 -1.81 8.20
N ILE A 103 -3.10 -2.74 7.76
CA ILE A 103 -2.27 -2.58 6.58
C ILE A 103 -2.67 -3.61 5.54
N ILE A 104 -2.79 -3.20 4.27
CA ILE A 104 -2.95 -4.12 3.13
C ILE A 104 -1.67 -4.05 2.32
N SER A 105 -0.96 -5.18 2.20
CA SER A 105 0.37 -5.27 1.61
C SER A 105 0.35 -6.15 0.37
N PHE A 106 0.50 -5.52 -0.80
CA PHE A 106 0.39 -6.15 -2.12
C PHE A 106 1.75 -6.59 -2.65
N HIS A 107 1.82 -7.83 -3.13
CA HIS A 107 3.06 -8.46 -3.62
C HIS A 107 3.50 -7.92 -4.99
N ASP A 108 4.76 -8.15 -5.36
CA ASP A 108 5.24 -7.83 -6.71
C ASP A 108 4.74 -8.85 -7.76
N ARG A 109 4.84 -8.52 -9.04
CA ARG A 109 4.41 -9.36 -10.14
C ARG A 109 5.11 -10.72 -10.12
N GLY A 110 4.33 -11.79 -10.23
CA GLY A 110 4.82 -13.17 -10.18
C GLY A 110 5.04 -13.70 -8.75
N GLU A 111 4.77 -12.90 -7.72
CA GLU A 111 4.84 -13.32 -6.32
C GLU A 111 3.46 -13.63 -5.72
N SER A 112 3.43 -13.95 -4.43
CA SER A 112 2.23 -14.30 -3.66
C SER A 112 2.17 -13.51 -2.36
N GLY A 113 1.01 -13.52 -1.68
CA GLY A 113 0.87 -12.88 -0.38
C GLY A 113 1.86 -13.41 0.67
N MET A 114 2.24 -14.68 0.58
CA MET A 114 3.26 -15.28 1.45
C MET A 114 4.66 -14.71 1.20
N GLN A 115 5.04 -14.52 -0.06
CA GLN A 115 6.32 -13.90 -0.41
C GLN A 115 6.34 -12.43 0.04
N GLN A 116 5.22 -11.72 -0.10
CA GLN A 116 5.11 -10.35 0.39
C GLN A 116 5.15 -10.24 1.92
N GLU A 117 4.57 -11.18 2.67
CA GLU A 117 4.74 -11.24 4.13
C GLU A 117 6.23 -11.40 4.48
N ALA A 118 6.92 -12.32 3.80
CA ALA A 118 8.32 -12.58 4.02
C ALA A 118 9.23 -11.40 3.62
N LEU A 119 8.86 -10.66 2.59
CA LEU A 119 9.58 -9.50 2.08
C LEU A 119 9.37 -8.26 2.96
N SER A 120 8.11 -7.91 3.22
CA SER A 120 7.74 -6.68 3.92
C SER A 120 7.99 -6.73 5.42
N LYS A 121 8.08 -7.93 6.03
CA LYS A 121 8.23 -8.15 7.48
C LYS A 121 7.16 -7.46 8.33
N LEU A 122 6.02 -7.08 7.76
CA LEU A 122 4.95 -6.42 8.49
C LEU A 122 4.21 -7.36 9.46
N SER A 123 4.53 -8.66 9.45
CA SER A 123 4.10 -9.64 10.46
C SER A 123 5.13 -9.87 11.56
N ASP A 124 6.30 -9.24 11.50
CA ASP A 124 7.32 -9.34 12.54
C ASP A 124 6.98 -8.39 13.70
N PRO A 125 6.83 -8.89 14.94
CA PRO A 125 6.49 -8.05 16.10
C PRO A 125 7.54 -6.99 16.44
N ALA A 126 8.79 -7.13 15.99
CA ALA A 126 9.82 -6.10 16.14
C ALA A 126 9.61 -4.93 15.16
N ILE A 127 8.97 -5.19 14.02
CA ILE A 127 8.58 -4.18 13.04
C ILE A 127 7.21 -3.65 13.45
N ASN A 128 6.17 -4.48 13.28
CA ASN A 128 4.77 -4.15 13.51
C ASN A 128 4.23 -4.89 14.75
N PRO A 129 4.31 -4.28 15.94
CA PRO A 129 3.85 -4.92 17.15
C PRO A 129 2.32 -4.95 17.28
N ASP A 130 1.56 -4.15 16.51
CA ASP A 130 0.20 -3.74 16.88
C ASP A 130 -0.87 -3.78 15.77
N MET A 131 -0.50 -3.59 14.50
CA MET A 131 -1.49 -3.51 13.41
C MET A 131 -1.79 -4.88 12.82
N LEU A 132 -3.04 -5.09 12.39
CA LEU A 132 -3.38 -6.24 11.56
C LEU A 132 -2.86 -6.02 10.15
N VAL A 133 -2.49 -7.10 9.46
CA VAL A 133 -1.99 -7.02 8.08
C VAL A 133 -2.67 -8.03 7.19
N ILE A 134 -3.06 -7.60 6.01
CA ILE A 134 -3.61 -8.44 4.95
C ILE A 134 -2.60 -8.51 3.81
N TYR A 135 -2.26 -9.72 3.38
CA TYR A 135 -1.43 -9.99 2.21
C TYR A 135 -2.28 -10.75 1.18
N PRO A 136 -3.01 -10.06 0.30
CA PRO A 136 -3.85 -10.71 -0.68
C PRO A 136 -3.02 -11.39 -1.78
N ASP A 137 -3.56 -12.45 -2.36
CA ASP A 137 -3.02 -13.11 -3.55
C ASP A 137 -3.62 -12.48 -4.83
N GLY A 138 -2.75 -12.08 -5.74
CA GLY A 138 -3.06 -11.66 -7.12
C GLY A 138 -3.63 -12.83 -7.93
N ILE A 139 -4.62 -12.57 -8.78
CA ILE A 139 -4.96 -13.53 -9.85
C ILE A 139 -3.81 -13.47 -10.86
N GLU A 140 -3.32 -14.65 -11.29
CA GLU A 140 -2.14 -14.76 -12.15
C GLU A 140 -0.89 -14.03 -11.60
N ASN A 141 -0.88 -13.81 -10.28
CA ASN A 141 0.19 -13.12 -9.56
C ASN A 141 0.46 -11.69 -10.06
N GLU A 142 -0.56 -10.99 -10.53
CA GLU A 142 -0.49 -9.59 -10.92
C GLU A 142 -1.70 -8.79 -10.42
N TRP A 143 -1.57 -7.47 -10.52
CA TRP A 143 -2.52 -6.48 -10.05
C TRP A 143 -2.92 -5.54 -11.17
N GLN A 144 -4.17 -5.08 -11.10
CA GLN A 144 -4.74 -4.03 -11.92
C GLN A 144 -3.76 -2.86 -12.01
N GLY A 145 -3.54 -2.40 -13.24
CA GLY A 145 -2.49 -1.46 -13.56
C GLY A 145 -1.29 -2.09 -14.26
N ASP A 146 -1.04 -3.40 -14.14
CA ASP A 146 -0.16 -4.10 -15.08
C ASP A 146 -0.81 -4.14 -16.48
N PRO A 147 -0.04 -3.99 -17.58
CA PRO A 147 -0.57 -4.10 -18.94
C PRO A 147 -1.25 -5.44 -19.26
N ALA A 148 -0.86 -6.52 -18.57
CA ALA A 148 -1.47 -7.84 -18.77
C ALA A 148 -2.70 -8.10 -17.89
N ALA A 149 -2.85 -7.34 -16.80
CA ALA A 149 -3.88 -7.60 -15.80
C ALA A 149 -5.27 -7.18 -16.30
N THR A 150 -6.24 -8.08 -16.16
CA THR A 150 -7.67 -7.85 -16.50
C THR A 150 -8.59 -7.89 -15.27
N THR A 151 -7.98 -7.88 -14.08
CA THR A 151 -8.62 -8.08 -12.79
C THR A 151 -9.21 -6.80 -12.21
N ASP A 152 -10.25 -6.96 -11.39
CA ASP A 152 -10.78 -5.88 -10.54
C ASP A 152 -10.20 -6.01 -9.13
N ASP A 153 -9.05 -5.37 -8.92
CA ASP A 153 -8.33 -5.40 -7.64
C ASP A 153 -8.77 -4.28 -6.70
N LEU A 154 -9.43 -3.25 -7.23
CA LEU A 154 -10.09 -2.22 -6.42
C LEU A 154 -11.20 -2.83 -5.56
N THR A 155 -12.07 -3.66 -6.16
CA THR A 155 -13.12 -4.38 -5.41
C THR A 155 -12.51 -5.31 -4.37
N LEU A 156 -11.41 -6.00 -4.68
CA LEU A 156 -10.70 -6.82 -3.70
C LEU A 156 -10.20 -5.98 -2.51
N ALA A 157 -9.57 -4.83 -2.75
CA ALA A 157 -9.09 -3.96 -1.67
C ALA A 157 -10.24 -3.49 -0.76
N VAL A 158 -11.38 -3.10 -1.35
CA VAL A 158 -12.59 -2.71 -0.60
C VAL A 158 -13.16 -3.89 0.20
N ASN A 159 -13.22 -5.08 -0.39
CA ASN A 159 -13.73 -6.27 0.28
C ASN A 159 -12.81 -6.73 1.40
N ALA A 160 -11.48 -6.61 1.25
CA ALA A 160 -10.52 -6.90 2.29
C ALA A 160 -10.69 -5.98 3.51
N ILE A 161 -10.88 -4.68 3.30
CA ILE A 161 -11.19 -3.71 4.37
C ILE A 161 -12.52 -4.06 5.03
N THR A 162 -13.55 -4.37 4.24
CA THR A 162 -14.88 -4.71 4.74
C THR A 162 -14.85 -5.99 5.56
N TYR A 163 -14.15 -7.02 5.08
CA TYR A 163 -13.92 -8.27 5.80
C TYR A 163 -13.23 -8.02 7.14
N ALA A 164 -12.17 -7.22 7.17
CA ALA A 164 -11.46 -6.90 8.41
C ALA A 164 -12.38 -6.18 9.42
N LYS A 165 -13.16 -5.18 8.97
CA LYS A 165 -14.09 -4.44 9.83
C LYS A 165 -15.24 -5.29 10.37
N SER A 166 -15.67 -6.30 9.62
CA SER A 166 -16.74 -7.20 10.07
C SER A 166 -16.27 -8.26 11.06
N ASN A 167 -14.96 -8.55 11.12
CA ASN A 167 -14.40 -9.62 11.94
C ASN A 167 -13.50 -9.12 13.08
N PHE A 168 -13.02 -7.88 13.02
CA PHE A 168 -12.05 -7.31 13.94
C PHE A 168 -12.37 -5.85 14.30
N CYS A 169 -11.85 -5.44 15.45
CA CYS A 169 -11.94 -4.07 15.95
C CYS A 169 -10.90 -3.18 15.23
N ILE A 170 -11.29 -2.60 14.09
CA ILE A 170 -10.43 -1.79 13.23
C ILE A 170 -10.60 -0.29 13.53
N ASP A 171 -9.49 0.41 13.75
CA ASP A 171 -9.46 1.88 13.72
C ASP A 171 -9.50 2.35 12.26
N THR A 172 -10.67 2.81 11.81
CA THR A 172 -10.89 3.22 10.41
C THR A 172 -10.09 4.45 10.00
N GLU A 173 -9.50 5.18 10.95
CA GLU A 173 -8.57 6.29 10.68
C GLU A 173 -7.13 5.82 10.48
N ARG A 174 -6.84 4.52 10.66
CA ARG A 174 -5.52 3.90 10.56
C ARG A 174 -5.53 2.70 9.61
N ILE A 175 -6.13 2.88 8.44
CA ILE A 175 -6.10 1.90 7.35
C ILE A 175 -5.08 2.36 6.31
N TYR A 176 -4.13 1.51 5.98
CA TYR A 176 -3.01 1.82 5.09
C TYR A 176 -2.91 0.80 3.97
N ALA A 177 -2.37 1.20 2.83
CA ALA A 177 -2.01 0.27 1.75
C ALA A 177 -0.53 0.45 1.36
N THR A 178 0.13 -0.65 1.06
CA THR A 178 1.53 -0.66 0.60
C THR A 178 1.77 -1.81 -0.36
N GLY A 179 2.84 -1.74 -1.16
CA GLY A 179 3.21 -2.83 -2.04
C GLY A 179 4.54 -2.58 -2.74
N MET A 180 5.06 -3.61 -3.40
CA MET A 180 6.31 -3.56 -4.16
C MET A 180 6.05 -3.78 -5.66
N GLY A 181 6.83 -3.12 -6.52
CA GLY A 181 6.80 -3.33 -7.97
C GLY A 181 5.41 -3.13 -8.58
N ASN A 182 4.82 -4.17 -9.16
CA ASN A 182 3.44 -4.10 -9.66
C ASN A 182 2.43 -3.82 -8.53
N GLY A 183 2.58 -4.40 -7.33
CA GLY A 183 1.75 -4.09 -6.17
C GLY A 183 1.94 -2.66 -5.66
N GLY A 184 3.17 -2.13 -5.75
CA GLY A 184 3.46 -0.71 -5.47
C GLY A 184 2.76 0.20 -6.48
N GLY A 185 2.80 -0.20 -7.75
CA GLY A 185 2.04 0.40 -8.86
C GLY A 185 0.54 0.45 -8.58
N PHE A 186 -0.05 -0.69 -8.23
CA PHE A 186 -1.47 -0.76 -7.88
C PHE A 186 -1.81 0.18 -6.72
N VAL A 187 -1.03 0.17 -5.64
CA VAL A 187 -1.32 0.99 -4.45
C VAL A 187 -1.25 2.49 -4.74
N ASN A 188 -0.14 2.97 -5.30
CA ASN A 188 0.10 4.40 -5.46
C ASN A 188 -0.58 5.00 -6.70
N ASN A 189 -0.73 4.24 -7.80
CA ASN A 189 -1.23 4.76 -9.07
C ASN A 189 -2.68 4.36 -9.37
N ILE A 190 -3.18 3.25 -8.83
CA ILE A 190 -4.56 2.79 -9.08
C ILE A 190 -5.45 3.06 -7.87
N LEU A 191 -5.14 2.44 -6.73
CA LEU A 191 -5.96 2.51 -5.52
C LEU A 191 -5.99 3.92 -4.92
N ALA A 192 -4.85 4.59 -4.84
CA ALA A 192 -4.78 5.97 -4.35
C ALA A 192 -5.56 6.94 -5.25
N CYS A 193 -5.67 6.64 -6.54
CA CYS A 193 -6.34 7.44 -7.55
C CYS A 193 -7.82 7.10 -7.77
N ASP A 194 -8.37 6.15 -7.00
CA ASP A 194 -9.77 5.74 -7.08
C ASP A 194 -10.61 6.39 -5.97
N PRO A 195 -11.94 6.56 -6.13
CA PRO A 195 -12.83 6.97 -5.05
C PRO A 195 -12.76 6.11 -3.77
N ALA A 196 -12.33 4.85 -3.86
CA ALA A 196 -12.09 3.96 -2.72
C ALA A 196 -10.99 4.46 -1.77
N SER A 197 -10.06 5.30 -2.25
CA SER A 197 -8.99 5.91 -1.44
C SER A 197 -9.49 6.71 -0.23
N LYS A 198 -10.77 7.11 -0.19
CA LYS A 198 -11.43 7.69 1.00
C LYS A 198 -11.35 6.82 2.25
N GLN A 199 -11.12 5.52 2.10
CA GLN A 199 -10.96 4.56 3.19
C GLN A 199 -9.54 4.48 3.74
N LEU A 200 -8.57 5.11 3.07
CA LEU A 200 -7.16 5.01 3.41
C LEU A 200 -6.69 6.26 4.13
N ALA A 201 -5.82 6.06 5.11
CA ALA A 201 -5.14 7.10 5.87
C ALA A 201 -3.83 7.53 5.20
N ALA A 202 -3.10 6.60 4.59
CA ALA A 202 -1.93 6.85 3.76
C ALA A 202 -1.63 5.64 2.87
N VAL A 203 -0.83 5.85 1.81
CA VAL A 203 -0.34 4.80 0.91
C VAL A 203 1.17 4.87 0.72
N ALA A 204 1.82 3.73 0.53
CA ALA A 204 3.27 3.65 0.35
C ALA A 204 3.67 2.62 -0.72
N GLY A 205 4.17 3.07 -1.86
CA GLY A 205 4.69 2.23 -2.94
C GLY A 205 6.21 2.08 -2.85
N VAL A 206 6.70 0.89 -3.17
CA VAL A 206 8.14 0.61 -3.30
C VAL A 206 8.43 0.13 -4.70
N SER A 207 9.33 0.82 -5.41
CA SER A 207 9.77 0.47 -6.76
C SER A 207 8.58 0.30 -7.71
N GLY A 208 7.57 1.17 -7.57
CA GLY A 208 6.25 0.94 -8.16
C GLY A 208 6.22 1.09 -9.67
N ALA A 209 5.53 0.17 -10.36
CA ALA A 209 5.33 0.24 -11.80
C ALA A 209 4.07 1.07 -12.13
N TYR A 210 4.26 2.37 -12.39
CA TYR A 210 3.19 3.35 -12.59
C TYR A 210 2.69 3.47 -14.04
N TYR A 211 2.22 2.37 -14.63
CA TYR A 211 1.70 2.41 -15.99
C TYR A 211 0.52 3.39 -16.15
N SER A 212 0.62 4.24 -17.17
CA SER A 212 -0.42 5.16 -17.60
C SER A 212 -1.61 4.39 -18.14
N GLN A 213 -2.68 4.34 -17.35
CA GLN A 213 -3.90 3.64 -17.76
C GLN A 213 -4.46 4.25 -19.05
N LYS A 214 -4.97 3.43 -19.98
CA LYS A 214 -5.61 3.88 -21.23
C LYS A 214 -4.66 4.58 -22.22
N TYR A 215 -3.36 4.41 -22.10
CA TYR A 215 -2.43 4.90 -23.10
C TYR A 215 -2.54 4.08 -24.40
N THR A 216 -2.65 4.75 -25.55
CA THR A 216 -2.82 4.10 -26.87
C THR A 216 -1.74 4.53 -27.86
N GLY A 217 -0.73 5.26 -27.39
CA GLY A 217 0.36 5.76 -28.23
C GLY A 217 1.45 4.72 -28.47
N THR A 218 2.37 5.05 -29.37
CA THR A 218 3.54 4.21 -29.70
C THR A 218 4.87 4.87 -29.28
N SER A 219 4.83 6.07 -28.70
CA SER A 219 6.00 6.80 -28.19
C SER A 219 5.69 7.47 -26.86
N CYS A 220 6.54 7.22 -25.87
CA CYS A 220 6.35 7.69 -24.50
C CYS A 220 7.64 8.35 -24.01
N THR A 221 7.49 9.57 -23.49
CA THR A 221 8.52 10.24 -22.68
C THR A 221 7.96 10.35 -21.27
N GLY A 222 8.73 9.92 -20.26
CA GLY A 222 8.25 9.90 -18.88
C GLY A 222 7.75 11.26 -18.39
N ASP A 223 8.39 12.35 -18.80
CA ASP A 223 8.03 13.71 -18.39
C ASP A 223 6.71 14.24 -18.99
N THR A 224 6.16 13.54 -19.99
CA THR A 224 4.89 13.90 -20.64
C THR A 224 3.84 12.80 -20.54
N ALA A 225 4.13 11.69 -19.86
CA ALA A 225 3.19 10.57 -19.76
C ALA A 225 1.86 11.01 -19.12
N PRO A 226 0.71 10.53 -19.62
CA PRO A 226 -0.57 10.87 -19.02
C PRO A 226 -0.73 10.19 -17.66
N ILE A 227 -1.30 10.89 -16.68
CA ILE A 227 -1.61 10.31 -15.36
C ILE A 227 -3.08 10.62 -15.09
N TYR A 228 -3.87 9.57 -14.85
CA TYR A 228 -5.31 9.66 -14.65
C TYR A 228 -5.62 9.39 -13.18
N CYS A 229 -6.33 10.30 -12.53
CA CYS A 229 -6.59 10.19 -11.10
C CYS A 229 -7.88 10.89 -10.70
N ASN A 230 -8.63 10.23 -9.82
CA ASN A 230 -9.88 10.72 -9.24
C ASN A 230 -9.97 10.25 -7.77
N PRO A 231 -9.09 10.77 -6.89
CA PRO A 231 -9.00 10.28 -5.52
C PRO A 231 -10.26 10.66 -4.74
N GLY A 232 -10.81 9.70 -3.99
CA GLY A 232 -11.91 9.95 -3.05
C GLY A 232 -11.49 10.70 -1.80
N ARG A 233 -10.19 10.69 -1.45
CA ARG A 233 -9.61 11.48 -0.36
C ARG A 233 -8.83 12.68 -0.91
N ARG A 234 -9.25 13.89 -0.55
CA ARG A 234 -8.64 15.15 -1.02
C ARG A 234 -7.21 15.40 -0.53
N SER A 235 -6.84 14.79 0.60
CA SER A 235 -5.49 14.87 1.17
C SER A 235 -5.09 13.47 1.64
N LEU A 236 -4.67 12.65 0.68
CA LEU A 236 -4.11 11.32 0.95
C LEU A 236 -2.58 11.41 0.93
N PRO A 237 -1.91 11.24 2.08
CA PRO A 237 -0.47 11.08 2.12
C PRO A 237 -0.02 9.89 1.25
N ILE A 238 0.98 10.15 0.41
CA ILE A 238 1.65 9.14 -0.40
C ILE A 238 3.13 9.10 0.00
N LEU A 239 3.70 7.92 -0.10
CA LEU A 239 5.11 7.69 0.03
C LEU A 239 5.59 6.84 -1.14
N ASP A 240 6.77 7.18 -1.63
CA ASP A 240 7.42 6.45 -2.71
C ASP A 240 8.89 6.18 -2.38
N PHE A 241 9.29 4.92 -2.51
CA PHE A 241 10.70 4.51 -2.43
C PHE A 241 11.13 3.92 -3.76
N HIS A 242 12.08 4.55 -4.45
CA HIS A 242 12.47 4.11 -5.79
C HIS A 242 13.98 4.19 -6.00
N GLY A 243 14.54 3.19 -6.68
CA GLY A 243 15.94 3.22 -7.10
C GLY A 243 16.11 4.02 -8.39
N THR A 244 17.10 4.91 -8.48
CA THR A 244 17.38 5.62 -9.75
C THR A 244 17.81 4.68 -10.88
N ASN A 245 18.40 3.54 -10.52
CA ASN A 245 18.87 2.51 -11.44
C ASN A 245 17.92 1.29 -11.52
N ASP A 246 16.65 1.45 -11.19
CA ASP A 246 15.66 0.40 -11.38
C ASP A 246 15.44 0.14 -12.88
N ALA A 247 15.79 -1.06 -13.35
CA ALA A 247 15.67 -1.45 -14.76
C ALA A 247 14.28 -2.00 -15.11
N LEU A 248 13.46 -2.36 -14.12
CA LEU A 248 12.13 -2.94 -14.31
C LEU A 248 11.04 -1.88 -14.25
N ALA A 249 11.20 -0.88 -13.39
CA ALA A 249 10.38 0.33 -13.32
C ALA A 249 11.31 1.56 -13.38
N PRO A 250 11.73 2.01 -14.59
CA PRO A 250 12.71 3.09 -14.71
C PRO A 250 12.28 4.37 -14.01
N TYR A 251 13.17 4.94 -13.20
CA TYR A 251 12.94 6.21 -12.50
C TYR A 251 12.55 7.35 -13.46
N GLY A 252 13.19 7.39 -14.64
CA GLY A 252 12.88 8.34 -15.72
C GLY A 252 11.59 8.05 -16.48
N GLY A 253 10.87 6.97 -16.17
CA GLY A 253 9.71 6.51 -16.91
C GLY A 253 10.05 6.06 -18.34
N GLY A 254 9.09 6.17 -19.24
CA GLY A 254 9.21 5.77 -20.64
C GLY A 254 8.31 4.61 -21.02
N LEU A 255 8.53 4.06 -22.22
CA LEU A 255 7.72 2.96 -22.74
C LEU A 255 8.20 1.63 -22.15
N MET A 256 7.35 0.97 -21.38
CA MET A 256 7.62 -0.34 -20.77
C MET A 256 6.43 -1.26 -21.03
N ARG A 257 6.69 -2.49 -21.52
CA ARG A 257 5.63 -3.48 -21.82
C ARG A 257 4.50 -2.92 -22.70
N SER A 258 4.85 -2.08 -23.67
CA SER A 258 3.91 -1.38 -24.57
C SER A 258 2.97 -0.37 -23.90
N GLU A 259 3.19 -0.05 -22.64
CA GLU A 259 2.48 1.00 -21.91
C GLU A 259 3.43 2.13 -21.51
N CYS A 260 2.89 3.34 -21.43
CA CYS A 260 3.67 4.51 -21.04
C CYS A 260 3.78 4.56 -19.52
N MET A 261 4.94 4.92 -18.98
CA MET A 261 5.14 5.21 -17.56
C MET A 261 5.63 6.66 -17.39
N PRO A 262 5.06 7.44 -16.46
CA PRO A 262 5.61 8.73 -16.10
C PRO A 262 6.99 8.56 -15.45
N SER A 263 7.82 9.59 -15.56
CA SER A 263 8.96 9.72 -14.67
C SER A 263 8.45 9.84 -13.23
N LEU A 264 9.21 9.33 -12.26
CA LEU A 264 8.78 9.40 -10.87
C LEU A 264 8.57 10.85 -10.42
N GLN A 265 9.46 11.74 -10.87
CA GLN A 265 9.37 13.18 -10.62
C GLN A 265 8.05 13.76 -11.12
N ARG A 266 7.62 13.39 -12.33
CA ARG A 266 6.31 13.79 -12.85
C ARG A 266 5.17 13.19 -12.04
N PHE A 267 5.25 11.90 -11.72
CA PHE A 267 4.21 11.21 -10.94
C PHE A 267 3.96 11.91 -9.59
N ILE A 268 5.04 12.19 -8.88
CA ILE A 268 5.02 12.90 -7.60
C ILE A 268 4.54 14.35 -7.75
N ALA A 269 5.03 15.08 -8.76
CA ALA A 269 4.60 16.47 -8.98
C ALA A 269 3.09 16.56 -9.29
N ASN A 270 2.56 15.62 -10.09
CA ASN A 270 1.14 15.51 -10.36
C ASN A 270 0.34 15.22 -9.08
N TRP A 271 0.80 14.28 -8.25
CA TRP A 271 0.16 13.96 -6.98
C TRP A 271 0.12 15.15 -6.00
N ALA A 272 1.23 15.88 -5.89
CA ALA A 272 1.30 17.11 -5.09
C ALA A 272 0.32 18.17 -5.59
N GLY A 273 0.19 18.31 -6.93
CA GLY A 273 -0.77 19.21 -7.56
C GLY A 273 -2.23 18.88 -7.20
N TRP A 274 -2.60 17.60 -7.20
CA TRP A 274 -3.95 17.16 -6.84
C TRP A 274 -4.30 17.35 -5.37
N ASN A 275 -3.37 17.05 -4.46
CA ASN A 275 -3.62 17.15 -3.03
C ASN A 275 -3.54 18.59 -2.49
N PHE A 276 -2.72 19.47 -3.10
CA PHE A 276 -2.39 20.75 -2.46
C PHE A 276 -2.68 22.02 -3.24
N ALA A 277 -2.96 21.99 -4.55
CA ALA A 277 -3.27 23.15 -5.40
C ALA A 277 -2.29 24.37 -5.36
N SER A 278 -1.36 24.45 -4.40
CA SER A 278 -0.47 25.60 -4.16
C SER A 278 0.71 25.29 -3.21
N GLY A 279 0.97 24.03 -2.84
CA GLY A 279 2.09 23.65 -1.98
C GLY A 279 3.45 23.78 -2.70
N THR A 280 4.48 24.27 -2.00
CA THR A 280 5.86 24.23 -2.51
C THR A 280 6.43 22.83 -2.28
N ILE A 281 6.90 22.15 -3.33
CA ILE A 281 7.64 20.89 -3.20
C ILE A 281 8.94 21.19 -2.46
N GLN A 282 9.12 20.58 -1.28
CA GLN A 282 10.35 20.66 -0.50
C GLN A 282 11.16 19.39 -0.76
N LEU A 283 12.32 19.52 -1.40
CA LEU A 283 13.27 18.43 -1.57
C LEU A 283 14.25 18.46 -0.40
N SER A 284 14.41 17.33 0.28
CA SER A 284 15.30 17.22 1.44
C SER A 284 16.26 16.06 1.25
N SER A 285 17.54 16.37 1.09
CA SER A 285 18.55 15.32 1.01
C SER A 285 18.83 14.71 2.39
N LEU A 286 18.71 13.39 2.47
CA LEU A 286 19.03 12.55 3.63
C LEU A 286 20.21 11.61 3.31
N PHE A 287 20.81 11.04 4.34
CA PHE A 287 21.91 10.08 4.21
C PHE A 287 23.05 10.55 3.28
N ASN A 288 23.51 11.79 3.49
CA ASN A 288 24.61 12.41 2.73
C ASN A 288 24.40 12.45 1.21
N GLY A 289 23.18 12.72 0.71
CA GLY A 289 22.92 12.73 -0.75
C GLY A 289 22.48 11.39 -1.30
N SER A 290 22.42 10.33 -0.48
CA SER A 290 22.03 9.00 -0.96
C SER A 290 20.52 8.83 -1.07
N VAL A 291 19.74 9.71 -0.41
CA VAL A 291 18.28 9.81 -0.43
C VAL A 291 17.92 11.28 -0.59
N THR A 292 16.92 11.59 -1.41
CA THR A 292 16.43 12.97 -1.66
C THR A 292 14.92 12.97 -1.67
#